data_AF-A0A943GG02-F1
#
_entry.id   AF-A0A943GG02-F1
#
_cell.length_a   1.000
_cell.length_b   1.000
_cell.length_c   1.000
_cell.angle_alpha   90.00
_cell.angle_beta   90.00
_cell.angle_gamma   90.00
#
_symmetry.space_group_name_H-M   'P 1'
#
loop_
_entity.id
_entity.type
_entity.pdbx_description
1 polymer ?
#
loop_
_entity_poly.entity_id
_entity_poly.type
_entity_poly.pdbx_seq_one_letter_code
_entity_poly.pdbx_strand_id
1 'polypeptide(L)'
;MCERILNVRKIAKRVFIREQLSVPVDIISVLKKSAKIECDDIPFADAICTNLEKEPLIIYNENTTESRLRFTLAHELGHLKIPWHRGDVACHTEENLSEAESRYRELEKEANTFASELLIPTEWLKGIVYQYKNIDLNDILNQITTGAKVSFLAALYAVCEVLPEGYYVNIERIDYGYNHSKTNRESDICYLKDKSNVCIEWLKINSINSGVISKSNVKVKWVYLADVNPSICIDRLINKYEIKDSGDVIRFLSISFDKYKLSPANYINEICRRLPSGYVLKIQFNNSRYYKYLRSNNTLIYANIDESSCSEDEWYNKYSNSSSIYTSEFFEIYIWEFESSINIIDTRKDNRNSKEILRNIVERYFYDDEQKIFGKVNGVIGALNSKKKKFTRDEFYNALKQRFIGRVDLQQIIEDDDFDKFLIQKTIELYSK
;
A
#
# COMPACT_ATOMS: atom_id res chain seq x y z
N MET A 1 -10.90 -5.66 -7.87
CA MET A 1 -10.94 -6.11 -9.28
C MET A 1 -12.40 -6.03 -9.73
N CYS A 2 -12.70 -5.53 -10.94
CA CYS A 2 -14.08 -5.39 -11.43
C CYS A 2 -14.76 -6.78 -11.58
N GLU A 3 -16.04 -6.90 -11.22
CA GLU A 3 -16.81 -8.15 -11.26
C GLU A 3 -16.84 -8.80 -12.65
N ARG A 4 -16.92 -7.99 -13.71
CA ARG A 4 -16.85 -8.45 -15.12
C ARG A 4 -15.56 -9.22 -15.43
N ILE A 5 -14.40 -8.69 -15.02
CA ILE A 5 -13.09 -9.32 -15.24
C ILE A 5 -13.00 -10.70 -14.54
N LEU A 6 -13.60 -10.82 -13.35
CA LEU A 6 -13.68 -12.11 -12.65
C LEU A 6 -14.55 -13.11 -13.42
N ASN A 7 -15.67 -12.67 -13.99
CA ASN A 7 -16.54 -13.51 -14.80
C ASN A 7 -15.84 -13.97 -16.10
N VAL A 8 -15.08 -13.09 -16.74
CA VAL A 8 -14.25 -13.45 -17.91
C VAL A 8 -13.23 -14.54 -17.57
N ARG A 9 -12.50 -14.41 -16.45
CA ARG A 9 -11.58 -15.47 -15.99
C ARG A 9 -12.30 -16.80 -15.76
N LYS A 10 -13.51 -16.78 -15.18
CA LYS A 10 -14.35 -17.99 -15.01
C LYS A 10 -14.77 -18.62 -16.34
N ILE A 11 -14.98 -17.82 -17.39
CA ILE A 11 -15.32 -18.31 -18.73
C ILE A 11 -14.08 -18.98 -19.34
N ALA A 12 -12.91 -18.34 -19.31
CA ALA A 12 -11.66 -18.93 -19.78
C ALA A 12 -11.34 -20.26 -19.08
N LYS A 13 -11.47 -20.31 -17.75
CA LYS A 13 -11.30 -21.55 -16.97
C LYS A 13 -12.28 -22.65 -17.39
N ARG A 14 -13.54 -22.31 -17.65
CA ARG A 14 -14.55 -23.27 -18.14
C ARG A 14 -14.20 -23.80 -19.54
N VAL A 15 -13.74 -22.94 -20.44
CA VAL A 15 -13.27 -23.36 -21.77
C VAL A 15 -12.07 -24.31 -21.64
N PHE A 16 -11.09 -23.94 -20.81
CA PHE A 16 -9.90 -24.76 -20.57
C PHE A 16 -10.25 -26.19 -20.09
N ILE A 17 -11.17 -26.29 -19.12
CA ILE A 17 -11.62 -27.58 -18.57
C ILE A 17 -12.47 -28.36 -19.58
N ARG A 18 -13.46 -27.72 -20.20
CA ARG A 18 -14.40 -28.39 -21.13
C ARG A 18 -13.69 -28.95 -22.37
N GLU A 19 -12.73 -28.21 -22.90
CA GLU A 19 -11.93 -28.61 -24.06
C GLU A 19 -10.76 -29.52 -23.69
N GLN A 20 -10.60 -29.86 -22.39
CA GLN A 20 -9.54 -30.73 -21.86
C GLN A 20 -8.14 -30.25 -22.27
N LEU A 21 -7.89 -28.95 -22.13
CA LEU A 21 -6.64 -28.34 -22.56
C LEU A 21 -5.50 -28.65 -21.59
N SER A 22 -4.29 -28.68 -22.12
CA SER A 22 -3.03 -28.70 -21.38
C SER A 22 -2.20 -27.47 -21.71
N VAL A 23 -1.23 -27.15 -20.87
CA VAL A 23 -0.23 -26.10 -21.15
C VAL A 23 1.01 -26.76 -21.79
N PRO A 24 1.52 -26.27 -22.93
CA PRO A 24 1.03 -25.12 -23.71
C PRO A 24 -0.27 -25.43 -24.45
N VAL A 25 -1.18 -24.46 -24.51
CA VAL A 25 -2.46 -24.60 -25.22
C VAL A 25 -2.24 -24.65 -26.73
N ASP A 26 -2.78 -25.65 -27.41
CA ASP A 26 -2.88 -25.67 -28.86
C ASP A 26 -4.06 -24.78 -29.32
N ILE A 27 -3.80 -23.47 -29.38
CA ILE A 27 -4.85 -22.48 -29.63
C ILE A 27 -5.49 -22.65 -31.01
N ILE A 28 -4.73 -23.09 -32.01
CA ILE A 28 -5.23 -23.30 -33.38
C ILE A 28 -6.27 -24.40 -33.39
N SER A 29 -5.98 -25.55 -32.76
CA SER A 29 -6.93 -26.67 -32.68
C SER A 29 -8.20 -26.30 -31.92
N VAL A 30 -8.09 -25.49 -30.86
CA VAL A 30 -9.26 -25.01 -30.09
C VAL A 30 -10.09 -24.03 -30.91
N LEU A 31 -9.44 -23.12 -31.64
CA LEU A 31 -10.10 -22.10 -32.44
C LEU A 31 -10.85 -22.71 -33.64
N LYS A 32 -10.27 -23.72 -34.32
CA LYS A 32 -10.90 -24.47 -35.43
C LYS A 32 -12.23 -25.12 -35.05
N LYS A 33 -12.46 -25.44 -33.77
CA LYS A 33 -13.76 -25.94 -33.28
C LYS A 33 -14.85 -24.87 -33.21
N SER A 34 -14.46 -23.59 -33.25
CA SER A 34 -15.34 -22.44 -33.01
C SER A 34 -15.46 -21.50 -34.22
N ALA A 35 -14.51 -21.55 -35.15
CA ALA A 35 -14.42 -20.67 -36.32
C ALA A 35 -13.65 -21.35 -37.45
N LYS A 36 -13.92 -20.93 -38.70
CA LYS A 36 -12.99 -21.14 -39.81
C LYS A 36 -11.78 -20.25 -39.58
N ILE A 37 -10.58 -20.75 -39.88
CA ILE A 37 -9.35 -19.98 -39.75
C ILE A 37 -8.56 -20.03 -41.05
N GLU A 38 -8.04 -18.89 -41.46
CA GLU A 38 -7.24 -18.72 -42.67
C GLU A 38 -6.01 -17.89 -42.35
N CYS A 39 -4.89 -18.24 -42.95
CA CYS A 39 -3.65 -17.48 -42.86
C CYS A 39 -3.52 -16.66 -44.13
N ASP A 40 -3.52 -15.34 -44.00
CA ASP A 40 -3.38 -14.42 -45.12
C ASP A 40 -2.70 -13.12 -44.65
N ASP A 41 -2.11 -12.36 -45.57
CA ASP A 41 -1.44 -11.11 -45.24
C ASP A 41 -2.46 -9.98 -45.08
N ILE A 42 -2.54 -9.44 -43.86
CA ILE A 42 -3.47 -8.38 -43.51
C ILE A 42 -2.66 -7.10 -43.21
N PRO A 43 -2.83 -6.01 -43.98
CA PRO A 43 -1.96 -4.84 -43.88
C PRO A 43 -2.16 -3.97 -42.62
N PHE A 44 -3.29 -4.12 -41.90
CA PHE A 44 -3.67 -3.19 -40.82
C PHE A 44 -3.94 -3.86 -39.47
N ALA A 45 -3.83 -5.19 -39.35
CA ALA A 45 -4.14 -5.92 -38.12
C ALA A 45 -3.37 -7.24 -38.01
N ASP A 46 -3.14 -7.70 -36.77
CA ASP A 46 -2.55 -9.02 -36.52
C ASP A 46 -3.56 -10.16 -36.80
N ALA A 47 -4.85 -9.91 -36.59
CA ALA A 47 -5.95 -10.77 -36.97
C ALA A 47 -7.23 -9.96 -37.16
N ILE A 48 -8.18 -10.50 -37.93
CA ILE A 48 -9.53 -9.96 -38.09
C ILE A 48 -10.51 -11.12 -37.96
N CYS A 49 -11.53 -10.93 -37.11
CA CYS A 49 -12.69 -11.82 -37.05
C CYS A 49 -13.86 -11.22 -37.83
N THR A 50 -14.42 -11.99 -38.76
CA THR A 50 -15.61 -11.63 -39.55
C THR A 50 -16.73 -12.63 -39.33
N ASN A 51 -17.96 -12.26 -39.68
CA ASN A 51 -19.13 -13.15 -39.64
C ASN A 51 -19.45 -13.76 -38.27
N LEU A 52 -19.28 -12.97 -37.18
CA LEU A 52 -19.50 -13.40 -35.79
C LEU A 52 -20.86 -14.07 -35.53
N GLU A 53 -21.89 -13.75 -36.31
CA GLU A 53 -23.28 -14.22 -36.12
C GLU A 53 -23.61 -15.56 -36.79
N LYS A 54 -22.83 -16.02 -37.79
CA LYS A 54 -23.14 -17.24 -38.57
C LYS A 54 -22.02 -18.26 -38.48
N GLU A 55 -21.04 -18.13 -39.37
CA GLU A 55 -19.83 -18.92 -39.38
C GLU A 55 -18.65 -17.97 -39.21
N PRO A 56 -18.15 -17.78 -37.98
CA PRO A 56 -17.03 -16.90 -37.75
C PRO A 56 -15.82 -17.33 -38.58
N LEU A 57 -15.22 -16.38 -39.28
CA LEU A 57 -13.98 -16.55 -40.02
C LEU A 57 -12.92 -15.66 -39.38
N ILE A 58 -11.82 -16.25 -38.96
CA ILE A 58 -10.66 -15.53 -38.44
C ILE A 58 -9.55 -15.61 -39.47
N ILE A 59 -9.13 -14.45 -39.96
CA ILE A 59 -7.96 -14.31 -40.82
C ILE A 59 -6.84 -13.75 -39.94
N TYR A 60 -5.66 -14.36 -39.94
CA TYR A 60 -4.53 -13.93 -39.11
C TYR A 60 -3.24 -13.82 -39.93
N ASN A 61 -2.35 -12.91 -39.48
CA ASN A 61 -1.04 -12.74 -40.06
C ASN A 61 0.00 -13.61 -39.34
N GLU A 62 0.75 -14.41 -40.08
CA GLU A 62 1.83 -15.26 -39.53
C GLU A 62 3.19 -14.54 -39.42
N ASN A 63 3.34 -13.34 -39.98
CA ASN A 63 4.57 -12.54 -39.95
C ASN A 63 4.82 -11.87 -38.58
N THR A 64 4.71 -12.63 -37.51
CA THR A 64 4.91 -12.19 -36.12
C THR A 64 5.54 -13.29 -35.28
N THR A 65 5.93 -12.96 -34.04
CA THR A 65 6.50 -13.99 -33.15
C THR A 65 5.42 -15.02 -32.75
N GLU A 66 5.81 -16.29 -32.55
CA GLU A 66 4.89 -17.35 -32.10
C GLU A 66 4.08 -16.93 -30.87
N SER A 67 4.73 -16.29 -29.89
CA SER A 67 4.05 -15.83 -28.66
C SER A 67 2.98 -14.77 -28.92
N ARG A 68 3.19 -13.87 -29.89
CA ARG A 68 2.23 -12.83 -30.27
C ARG A 68 1.07 -13.44 -31.05
N LEU A 69 1.36 -14.29 -32.03
CA LEU A 69 0.32 -15.02 -32.77
C LEU A 69 -0.58 -15.82 -31.82
N ARG A 70 0.01 -16.57 -30.88
CA ARG A 70 -0.74 -17.36 -29.89
C ARG A 70 -1.68 -16.49 -29.04
N PHE A 71 -1.18 -15.33 -28.60
CA PHE A 71 -1.98 -14.39 -27.83
C PHE A 71 -3.11 -13.79 -28.67
N THR A 72 -2.83 -13.36 -29.90
CA THR A 72 -3.83 -12.84 -30.84
C THR A 72 -4.95 -13.86 -31.09
N LEU A 73 -4.61 -15.11 -31.40
CA LEU A 73 -5.63 -16.15 -31.63
C LEU A 73 -6.46 -16.47 -30.37
N ALA A 74 -5.84 -16.42 -29.18
CA ALA A 74 -6.56 -16.59 -27.91
C ALA A 74 -7.45 -15.38 -27.58
N HIS A 75 -7.05 -14.19 -28.00
CA HIS A 75 -7.85 -12.96 -27.90
C HIS A 75 -9.10 -13.06 -28.78
N GLU A 76 -8.96 -13.47 -30.04
CA GLU A 76 -10.11 -13.70 -30.93
C GLU A 76 -11.06 -14.77 -30.38
N LEU A 77 -10.51 -15.87 -29.82
CA LEU A 77 -11.33 -16.87 -29.13
C LEU A 77 -12.12 -16.25 -27.96
N GLY A 78 -11.54 -15.27 -27.27
CA GLY A 78 -12.22 -14.50 -26.23
C GLY A 78 -13.47 -13.80 -26.75
N HIS A 79 -13.36 -13.07 -27.86
CA HIS A 79 -14.52 -12.46 -28.52
C HIS A 79 -15.59 -13.49 -28.92
N LEU A 80 -15.18 -14.69 -29.31
CA LEU A 80 -16.12 -15.76 -29.64
C LEU A 80 -16.79 -16.40 -28.43
N LYS A 81 -16.11 -16.50 -27.28
CA LYS A 81 -16.59 -17.27 -26.12
C LYS A 81 -17.23 -16.42 -25.02
N ILE A 82 -16.95 -15.12 -24.97
CA ILE A 82 -17.58 -14.23 -23.99
C ILE A 82 -19.00 -13.89 -24.48
N PRO A 83 -20.06 -14.24 -23.72
CA PRO A 83 -21.44 -14.17 -24.22
C PRO A 83 -21.87 -12.78 -24.71
N TRP A 84 -21.46 -11.72 -23.99
CA TRP A 84 -21.82 -10.34 -24.31
C TRP A 84 -20.88 -9.67 -25.32
N HIS A 85 -19.92 -10.40 -25.90
CA HIS A 85 -19.15 -9.91 -27.06
C HIS A 85 -19.90 -10.16 -28.38
N ARG A 86 -20.93 -11.01 -28.37
CA ARG A 86 -21.80 -11.29 -29.53
C ARG A 86 -23.11 -10.52 -29.37
N GLY A 87 -23.40 -9.59 -30.27
CA GLY A 87 -24.68 -8.87 -30.35
C GLY A 87 -24.67 -7.39 -29.94
N ASP A 88 -23.63 -6.89 -29.26
CA ASP A 88 -23.63 -5.53 -28.69
C ASP A 88 -22.98 -4.45 -29.56
N VAL A 89 -22.28 -4.78 -30.65
CA VAL A 89 -21.61 -3.77 -31.50
C VAL A 89 -22.56 -3.15 -32.54
N ALA A 90 -23.74 -3.74 -32.77
CA ALA A 90 -24.65 -3.34 -33.86
C ALA A 90 -26.09 -2.99 -33.44
N CYS A 91 -26.45 -3.04 -32.16
CA CYS A 91 -27.85 -2.85 -31.72
C CYS A 91 -28.18 -1.52 -31.03
N HIS A 92 -27.25 -0.56 -30.93
CA HIS A 92 -27.54 0.75 -30.35
C HIS A 92 -27.14 1.88 -31.31
N THR A 93 -28.05 2.22 -32.22
CA THR A 93 -27.94 3.35 -33.14
C THR A 93 -28.03 4.73 -32.46
N GLU A 94 -27.95 4.81 -31.12
CA GLU A 94 -28.09 6.06 -30.35
C GLU A 94 -27.02 6.25 -29.26
N GLU A 95 -25.87 5.57 -29.34
CA GLU A 95 -24.76 5.81 -28.40
C GLU A 95 -23.86 6.97 -28.83
N ASN A 96 -23.54 7.86 -27.88
CA ASN A 96 -22.50 8.87 -28.08
C ASN A 96 -21.16 8.19 -28.42
N LEU A 97 -20.39 8.77 -29.35
CA LEU A 97 -19.09 8.22 -29.80
C LEU A 97 -18.13 7.90 -28.63
N SER A 98 -18.14 8.71 -27.57
CA SER A 98 -17.31 8.50 -26.37
C SER A 98 -17.72 7.27 -25.56
N GLU A 99 -19.01 6.97 -25.49
CA GLU A 99 -19.54 5.79 -24.78
C GLU A 99 -19.23 4.52 -25.58
N ALA A 100 -19.42 4.56 -26.90
CA ALA A 100 -19.04 3.46 -27.78
C ALA A 100 -17.54 3.14 -27.71
N GLU A 101 -16.67 4.16 -27.72
CA GLU A 101 -15.23 3.98 -27.52
C GLU A 101 -14.90 3.38 -26.15
N SER A 102 -15.54 3.85 -25.08
CA SER A 102 -15.32 3.33 -23.74
C SER A 102 -15.72 1.85 -23.64
N ARG A 103 -16.88 1.49 -24.20
CA ARG A 103 -17.35 0.10 -24.24
C ARG A 103 -16.43 -0.78 -25.07
N TYR A 104 -15.98 -0.30 -26.23
CA TYR A 104 -15.01 -1.02 -27.04
C TYR A 104 -13.72 -1.32 -26.26
N ARG A 105 -13.17 -0.32 -25.56
CA ARG A 105 -11.98 -0.51 -24.69
C ARG A 105 -12.22 -1.53 -23.56
N GLU A 106 -13.45 -1.60 -23.02
CA GLU A 106 -13.81 -2.63 -22.04
C GLU A 106 -13.82 -4.03 -22.64
N LEU A 107 -14.44 -4.21 -23.80
CA LEU A 107 -14.48 -5.50 -24.52
C LEU A 107 -13.07 -5.98 -24.87
N GLU A 108 -12.21 -5.10 -25.38
CA GLU A 108 -10.80 -5.42 -25.68
C GLU A 108 -10.04 -5.84 -24.42
N LYS A 109 -10.28 -5.18 -23.28
CA LYS A 109 -9.68 -5.55 -21.99
C LYS A 109 -10.18 -6.90 -21.50
N GLU A 110 -11.44 -7.21 -21.73
CA GLU A 110 -12.05 -8.51 -21.41
C GLU A 110 -11.46 -9.62 -22.29
N ALA A 111 -11.35 -9.43 -23.60
CA ALA A 111 -10.72 -10.38 -24.51
C ALA A 111 -9.24 -10.63 -24.14
N ASN A 112 -8.49 -9.57 -23.83
CA ASN A 112 -7.11 -9.69 -23.32
C ASN A 112 -7.03 -10.48 -22.00
N THR A 113 -7.98 -10.26 -21.10
CA THR A 113 -8.07 -11.03 -19.84
C THR A 113 -8.36 -12.50 -20.10
N PHE A 114 -9.28 -12.79 -21.02
CA PHE A 114 -9.62 -14.15 -21.42
C PHE A 114 -8.40 -14.86 -22.02
N ALA A 115 -7.71 -14.22 -22.97
CA ALA A 115 -6.51 -14.76 -23.62
C ALA A 115 -5.41 -15.08 -22.60
N SER A 116 -5.16 -14.14 -21.67
CA SER A 116 -4.17 -14.33 -20.61
C SER A 116 -4.51 -15.51 -19.70
N GLU A 117 -5.76 -15.64 -19.24
CA GLU A 117 -6.19 -16.73 -18.36
C GLU A 117 -6.24 -18.08 -19.08
N LEU A 118 -6.59 -18.10 -20.37
CA LEU A 118 -6.62 -19.34 -21.15
C LEU A 118 -5.21 -19.88 -21.41
N LEU A 119 -4.28 -19.01 -21.82
CA LEU A 119 -2.90 -19.39 -22.15
C LEU A 119 -2.04 -19.62 -20.90
N ILE A 120 -2.32 -18.89 -19.81
CA ILE A 120 -1.62 -18.98 -18.53
C ILE A 120 -2.66 -19.21 -17.42
N PRO A 121 -3.22 -20.44 -17.29
CA PRO A 121 -4.25 -20.71 -16.30
C PRO A 121 -3.79 -20.40 -14.88
N THR A 122 -4.60 -19.68 -14.10
CA THR A 122 -4.25 -19.27 -12.74
C THR A 122 -3.88 -20.47 -11.86
N GLU A 123 -4.57 -21.62 -11.99
CA GLU A 123 -4.25 -22.82 -11.20
C GLU A 123 -2.92 -23.45 -11.57
N TRP A 124 -2.59 -23.49 -12.87
CA TRP A 124 -1.29 -23.98 -13.34
C TRP A 124 -0.16 -23.08 -12.85
N LEU A 125 -0.36 -21.76 -12.94
CA LEU A 125 0.59 -20.75 -12.50
C LEU A 125 0.83 -20.81 -10.98
N LYS A 126 -0.22 -21.00 -10.18
CA LYS A 126 -0.10 -21.25 -8.73
C LYS A 126 0.70 -22.51 -8.44
N GLY A 127 0.53 -23.58 -9.24
CA GLY A 127 1.32 -24.80 -9.14
C GLY A 127 2.82 -24.54 -9.31
N ILE A 128 3.19 -23.74 -10.32
CA ILE A 128 4.58 -23.29 -10.51
C ILE A 128 5.05 -22.47 -9.31
N VAL A 129 4.33 -21.42 -8.93
CA VAL A 129 4.77 -20.56 -7.82
C VAL A 129 4.91 -21.35 -6.50
N TYR A 130 4.04 -22.32 -6.25
CA TYR A 130 4.11 -23.19 -5.07
C TYR A 130 5.32 -24.12 -5.08
N GLN A 131 5.63 -24.75 -6.22
CA GLN A 131 6.79 -25.64 -6.36
C GLN A 131 8.12 -24.90 -6.19
N TYR A 132 8.15 -23.62 -6.55
CA TYR A 132 9.35 -22.81 -6.58
C TYR A 132 9.43 -21.81 -5.41
N LYS A 133 8.81 -22.11 -4.27
CA LYS A 133 8.92 -21.28 -3.05
C LYS A 133 10.39 -21.01 -2.72
N ASN A 134 10.75 -19.72 -2.62
CA ASN A 134 12.10 -19.19 -2.37
C ASN A 134 13.10 -19.19 -3.55
N ILE A 135 12.66 -19.46 -4.79
CA ILE A 135 13.50 -19.42 -5.99
C ILE A 135 13.49 -18.03 -6.64
N ASP A 136 14.52 -17.74 -7.45
CA ASP A 136 14.65 -16.54 -8.29
C ASP A 136 13.41 -16.34 -9.17
N LEU A 137 12.83 -15.14 -9.16
CA LEU A 137 11.69 -14.78 -10.01
C LEU A 137 12.01 -15.01 -11.51
N ASN A 138 13.27 -14.87 -11.91
CA ASN A 138 13.72 -15.13 -13.28
C ASN A 138 13.50 -16.60 -13.67
N ASP A 139 13.76 -17.54 -12.77
CA ASP A 139 13.56 -18.97 -13.04
C ASP A 139 12.07 -19.29 -13.15
N ILE A 140 11.25 -18.75 -12.24
CA ILE A 140 9.79 -18.86 -12.32
C ILE A 140 9.29 -18.33 -13.67
N LEU A 141 9.77 -17.16 -14.08
CA LEU A 141 9.40 -16.57 -15.37
C LEU A 141 9.86 -17.42 -16.55
N ASN A 142 11.08 -17.97 -16.53
CA ASN A 142 11.59 -18.84 -17.58
C ASN A 142 10.76 -20.13 -17.72
N GLN A 143 10.33 -20.71 -16.60
CA GLN A 143 9.42 -21.87 -16.60
C GLN A 143 8.06 -21.52 -17.20
N ILE A 144 7.49 -20.35 -16.85
CA ILE A 144 6.22 -19.90 -17.40
C ILE A 144 6.33 -19.64 -18.91
N THR A 145 7.35 -18.88 -19.33
CA THR A 145 7.51 -18.53 -20.75
C THR A 145 7.74 -19.76 -21.62
N THR A 146 8.54 -20.71 -21.14
CA THR A 146 8.84 -21.95 -21.87
C THR A 146 7.64 -22.90 -21.87
N GLY A 147 7.01 -23.09 -20.70
CA GLY A 147 5.89 -24.00 -20.54
C GLY A 147 4.63 -23.56 -21.27
N ALA A 148 4.26 -22.28 -21.17
CA ALA A 148 3.06 -21.73 -21.82
C ALA A 148 3.30 -21.21 -23.24
N LYS A 149 4.58 -21.08 -23.65
CA LYS A 149 5.00 -20.47 -24.92
C LYS A 149 4.42 -19.06 -25.10
N VAL A 150 4.66 -18.20 -24.11
CA VAL A 150 4.15 -16.82 -24.03
C VAL A 150 5.30 -15.83 -23.92
N SER A 151 5.01 -14.55 -24.18
CA SER A 151 6.01 -13.49 -24.04
C SER A 151 6.41 -13.27 -22.57
N PHE A 152 7.61 -12.73 -22.36
CA PHE A 152 8.11 -12.41 -21.01
C PHE A 152 7.17 -11.46 -20.25
N LEU A 153 6.64 -10.43 -20.90
CA LEU A 153 5.73 -9.48 -20.27
C LEU A 153 4.38 -10.12 -19.91
N ALA A 154 3.85 -11.01 -20.75
CA ALA A 154 2.62 -11.74 -20.43
C ALA A 154 2.84 -12.63 -19.19
N ALA A 155 3.95 -13.38 -19.15
CA ALA A 155 4.33 -14.18 -17.99
C ALA A 155 4.53 -13.31 -16.73
N LEU A 156 5.20 -12.17 -16.84
CA LEU A 156 5.45 -11.24 -15.73
C LEU A 156 4.16 -10.69 -15.14
N TYR A 157 3.25 -10.18 -15.98
CA TYR A 157 2.00 -9.63 -15.47
C TYR A 157 1.10 -10.69 -14.87
N ALA A 158 1.07 -11.91 -15.44
CA ALA A 158 0.32 -13.03 -14.90
C ALA A 158 0.88 -13.50 -13.54
N VAL A 159 2.20 -13.72 -13.45
CA VAL A 159 2.82 -14.23 -12.21
C VAL A 159 2.64 -13.27 -11.04
N CYS A 160 2.70 -11.95 -11.29
CA CYS A 160 2.49 -10.93 -10.25
C CYS A 160 1.12 -11.03 -9.55
N GLU A 161 0.11 -11.64 -10.19
CA GLU A 161 -1.22 -11.82 -9.61
C GLU A 161 -1.29 -12.98 -8.61
N VAL A 162 -0.30 -13.88 -8.62
CA VAL A 162 -0.30 -15.10 -7.79
C VAL A 162 0.97 -15.30 -6.97
N LEU A 163 1.97 -14.42 -7.10
CA LEU A 163 3.15 -14.41 -6.21
C LEU A 163 2.67 -14.35 -4.75
N PRO A 164 3.32 -15.06 -3.81
CA PRO A 164 2.93 -14.98 -2.41
C PRO A 164 3.15 -13.58 -1.83
N GLU A 165 2.61 -13.35 -0.64
CA GLU A 165 2.86 -12.12 0.11
C GLU A 165 4.36 -11.91 0.35
N GLY A 166 4.77 -10.65 0.50
CA GLY A 166 6.18 -10.27 0.68
C GLY A 166 6.95 -10.04 -0.62
N TYR A 167 6.40 -10.37 -1.80
CA TYR A 167 6.98 -9.97 -3.08
C TYR A 167 6.71 -8.49 -3.39
N TYR A 168 7.77 -7.78 -3.76
CA TYR A 168 7.74 -6.46 -4.36
C TYR A 168 8.39 -6.51 -5.73
N VAL A 169 7.66 -6.13 -6.78
CA VAL A 169 8.14 -6.17 -8.18
C VAL A 169 8.03 -4.78 -8.78
N ASN A 170 9.16 -4.17 -9.11
CA ASN A 170 9.25 -2.92 -9.84
C ASN A 170 9.55 -3.19 -11.31
N ILE A 171 8.69 -2.69 -12.19
CA ILE A 171 8.73 -2.88 -13.64
C ILE A 171 8.99 -1.52 -14.29
N GLU A 172 10.15 -1.39 -14.91
CA GLU A 172 10.62 -0.18 -15.59
C GLU A 172 10.63 -0.44 -17.11
N ARG A 173 9.75 0.27 -17.83
CA ARG A 173 9.62 0.26 -19.29
C ARG A 173 10.51 1.35 -19.87
N ILE A 174 11.62 0.94 -20.47
CA ILE A 174 12.68 1.83 -20.96
C ILE A 174 12.19 2.64 -22.16
N ASP A 175 11.35 2.02 -23.00
CA ASP A 175 10.77 2.57 -24.22
C ASP A 175 9.85 3.78 -23.98
N TYR A 176 9.11 3.77 -22.86
CA TYR A 176 8.10 4.79 -22.57
C TYR A 176 8.43 5.66 -21.35
N GLY A 177 9.59 5.46 -20.71
CA GLY A 177 9.89 6.10 -19.43
C GLY A 177 8.86 5.80 -18.34
N TYR A 178 8.23 4.61 -18.41
CA TYR A 178 7.10 4.24 -17.56
C TYR A 178 7.56 3.29 -16.45
N ASN A 179 7.24 3.61 -15.20
CA ASN A 179 7.59 2.80 -14.05
C ASN A 179 6.33 2.42 -13.27
N HIS A 180 6.16 1.12 -13.01
CA HIS A 180 5.06 0.59 -12.23
C HIS A 180 5.56 -0.42 -11.21
N SER A 181 4.97 -0.42 -10.02
CA SER A 181 5.30 -1.40 -8.98
C SER A 181 4.07 -2.22 -8.61
N LYS A 182 4.26 -3.54 -8.54
CA LYS A 182 3.26 -4.49 -8.05
C LYS A 182 3.72 -5.09 -6.72
N THR A 183 2.77 -5.18 -5.81
CA THR A 183 2.88 -5.93 -4.56
C THR A 183 1.62 -6.76 -4.43
N ASN A 184 1.74 -8.01 -3.95
CA ASN A 184 0.54 -8.72 -3.55
C ASN A 184 0.09 -8.13 -2.20
N ARG A 185 -1.14 -7.63 -2.16
CA ARG A 185 -1.63 -6.71 -1.10
C ARG A 185 -1.72 -7.39 0.28
N GLU A 186 -1.65 -6.54 1.31
CA GLU A 186 -1.90 -6.76 2.75
C GLU A 186 -0.72 -7.03 3.68
N SER A 187 0.50 -7.12 3.17
CA SER A 187 1.66 -7.10 4.07
C SER A 187 1.90 -5.69 4.62
N ASP A 188 1.95 -5.55 5.94
CA ASP A 188 2.25 -4.31 6.68
C ASP A 188 3.75 -3.96 6.60
N ILE A 189 4.31 -4.04 5.40
CA ILE A 189 5.70 -3.72 5.14
C ILE A 189 5.92 -2.22 5.33
N CYS A 190 6.98 -1.90 6.06
CA CYS A 190 7.49 -0.55 6.18
C CYS A 190 8.26 -0.17 4.91
N TYR A 191 7.60 0.55 4.00
CA TYR A 191 8.26 1.16 2.85
C TYR A 191 8.83 2.54 3.22
N LEU A 192 10.14 2.73 3.01
CA LEU A 192 10.74 4.06 3.03
C LEU A 192 10.54 4.73 1.68
N LYS A 193 10.11 5.99 1.70
CA LYS A 193 9.74 6.73 0.49
C LYS A 193 10.37 8.12 0.47
N ASP A 194 10.67 8.58 -0.73
CA ASP A 194 10.91 10.00 -1.05
C ASP A 194 9.83 10.40 -2.04
N LYS A 195 8.87 11.21 -1.58
CA LYS A 195 7.62 11.50 -2.30
C LYS A 195 6.90 10.21 -2.67
N SER A 196 6.79 9.90 -3.97
CA SER A 196 6.17 8.69 -4.50
C SER A 196 7.16 7.53 -4.72
N ASN A 197 8.46 7.78 -4.63
CA ASN A 197 9.49 6.79 -4.94
C ASN A 197 9.80 5.91 -3.73
N VAL A 198 9.77 4.60 -3.93
CA VAL A 198 10.12 3.61 -2.90
C VAL A 198 11.62 3.33 -2.92
N CYS A 199 12.24 3.28 -1.75
CA CYS A 199 13.64 2.90 -1.60
C CYS A 199 13.82 1.40 -1.86
N ILE A 200 14.34 1.04 -3.05
CA ILE A 200 14.58 -0.37 -3.40
C ILE A 200 15.71 -0.97 -2.55
N GLU A 201 16.75 -0.19 -2.23
CA GLU A 201 17.87 -0.67 -1.41
C GLU A 201 17.44 -1.01 0.02
N TRP A 202 16.54 -0.21 0.61
CA TRP A 202 15.88 -0.56 1.88
C TRP A 202 15.18 -1.91 1.81
N LEU A 203 14.43 -2.19 0.75
CA LEU A 203 13.74 -3.47 0.62
C LEU A 203 14.75 -4.62 0.43
N LYS A 204 15.82 -4.41 -0.34
CA LYS A 204 16.85 -5.44 -0.58
C LYS A 204 17.57 -5.87 0.71
N ILE A 205 18.01 -4.92 1.54
CA ILE A 205 18.70 -5.27 2.80
C ILE A 205 17.80 -6.03 3.79
N ASN A 206 16.48 -5.90 3.62
CA ASN A 206 15.46 -6.57 4.43
C ASN A 206 14.94 -7.87 3.79
N SER A 207 15.45 -8.25 2.62
CA SER A 207 14.92 -9.36 1.82
C SER A 207 15.61 -10.69 2.08
N ILE A 208 14.86 -11.78 1.93
CA ILE A 208 15.42 -13.12 1.83
C ILE A 208 16.09 -13.31 0.46
N ASN A 209 15.46 -12.77 -0.58
CA ASN A 209 15.97 -12.88 -1.94
C ASN A 209 15.59 -11.64 -2.76
N SER A 210 16.42 -11.28 -3.73
CA SER A 210 16.15 -10.19 -4.65
C SER A 210 16.93 -10.39 -5.94
N GLY A 211 16.49 -9.73 -7.01
CA GLY A 211 17.15 -9.84 -8.29
C GLY A 211 16.78 -8.73 -9.27
N VAL A 212 17.51 -8.70 -10.37
CA VAL A 212 17.28 -7.79 -11.48
C VAL A 212 17.23 -8.58 -12.78
N ILE A 213 16.15 -8.43 -13.52
CA ILE A 213 15.96 -9.05 -14.84
C ILE A 213 15.97 -7.92 -15.86
N SER A 214 16.91 -7.97 -16.81
CA SER A 214 17.02 -7.01 -17.89
C SER A 214 16.68 -7.68 -19.22
N LYS A 215 15.70 -7.12 -19.94
CA LYS A 215 15.38 -7.44 -21.33
C LYS A 215 15.53 -6.15 -22.16
N SER A 216 15.41 -6.26 -23.49
CA SER A 216 15.70 -5.14 -24.42
C SER A 216 14.93 -3.84 -24.13
N ASN A 217 13.68 -3.90 -23.68
CA ASN A 217 12.85 -2.73 -23.40
C ASN A 217 12.24 -2.71 -21.98
N VAL A 218 12.58 -3.67 -21.12
CA VAL A 218 12.06 -3.76 -19.76
C VAL A 218 13.13 -4.18 -18.77
N LYS A 219 13.16 -3.49 -17.64
CA LYS A 219 13.97 -3.83 -16.48
C LYS A 219 13.05 -4.14 -15.31
N VAL A 220 13.23 -5.29 -14.70
CA VAL A 220 12.43 -5.74 -13.55
C VAL A 220 13.35 -5.86 -12.35
N LYS A 221 13.09 -5.09 -11.29
CA LYS A 221 13.74 -5.26 -10.00
C LYS A 221 12.75 -5.91 -9.07
N TRP A 222 13.10 -7.04 -8.48
CA TRP A 222 12.20 -7.76 -7.60
C TRP A 222 12.88 -8.07 -6.27
N VAL A 223 12.06 -8.14 -5.23
CA VAL A 223 12.48 -8.38 -3.85
C VAL A 223 11.45 -9.28 -3.19
N TYR A 224 11.90 -10.23 -2.38
CA TYR A 224 11.06 -11.10 -1.56
C TYR A 224 11.45 -10.99 -0.09
N LEU A 225 10.55 -10.44 0.72
CA LEU A 225 10.76 -10.09 2.13
C LEU A 225 10.37 -11.20 3.13
N ALA A 226 10.09 -12.41 2.63
CA ALA A 226 9.42 -13.48 3.37
C ALA A 226 7.95 -13.19 3.71
N ASP A 227 7.14 -14.24 3.65
CA ASP A 227 5.86 -14.29 4.35
C ASP A 227 6.13 -14.58 5.83
N VAL A 228 6.02 -13.54 6.67
CA VAL A 228 6.21 -13.60 8.12
C VAL A 228 5.00 -12.98 8.80
N ASN A 229 4.56 -13.61 9.90
CA ASN A 229 3.56 -13.05 10.80
C ASN A 229 4.28 -12.33 11.95
N PRO A 230 4.42 -10.98 11.89
CA PRO A 230 5.24 -10.26 12.85
C PRO A 230 4.66 -10.30 14.26
N SER A 231 3.33 -10.31 14.37
CA SER A 231 2.62 -10.26 15.65
C SER A 231 3.03 -11.38 16.62
N ILE A 232 3.04 -12.63 16.16
CA ILE A 232 3.40 -13.80 17.01
C ILE A 232 4.84 -13.69 17.53
N CYS A 233 5.76 -13.19 16.69
CA CYS A 233 7.15 -13.04 17.07
C CYS A 233 7.33 -11.94 18.12
N ILE A 234 6.71 -10.78 17.88
CA ILE A 234 6.83 -9.63 18.78
C ILE A 234 6.16 -9.89 20.13
N ASP A 235 5.02 -10.59 20.18
CA ASP A 235 4.36 -10.94 21.45
C ASP A 235 5.28 -11.74 22.38
N ARG A 236 6.07 -12.66 21.82
CA ARG A 236 7.04 -13.44 22.61
C ARG A 236 8.20 -12.58 23.12
N LEU A 237 8.59 -11.55 22.37
CA LEU A 237 9.69 -10.67 22.74
C LEU A 237 9.23 -9.62 23.77
N ILE A 238 8.11 -8.95 23.56
CA ILE A 238 7.64 -7.87 24.45
C ILE A 238 7.27 -8.40 25.83
N ASN A 239 6.65 -9.59 25.94
CA ASN A 239 6.37 -10.19 27.25
C ASN A 239 7.63 -10.46 28.10
N LYS A 240 8.81 -10.47 27.48
CA LYS A 240 10.09 -10.66 28.15
C LYS A 240 10.78 -9.35 28.53
N TYR A 241 10.42 -8.23 27.89
CA TYR A 241 11.08 -6.94 28.03
C TYR A 241 10.05 -5.84 28.29
N GLU A 242 10.01 -5.34 29.52
CA GLU A 242 9.21 -4.16 29.89
C GLU A 242 9.84 -2.91 29.27
N ILE A 243 9.04 -2.06 28.60
CA ILE A 243 9.49 -0.82 27.95
C ILE A 243 9.02 0.36 28.79
N LYS A 244 9.96 1.11 29.38
CA LYS A 244 9.65 2.27 30.25
C LYS A 244 10.06 3.61 29.66
N ASP A 245 11.12 3.61 28.85
CA ASP A 245 11.69 4.82 28.27
C ASP A 245 12.24 4.56 26.85
N SER A 246 12.69 5.63 26.19
CA SER A 246 13.31 5.57 24.86
C SER A 246 14.57 4.67 24.80
N GLY A 247 15.29 4.49 25.92
CA GLY A 247 16.46 3.62 26.03
C GLY A 247 16.09 2.13 26.02
N ASP A 248 14.98 1.76 26.66
CA ASP A 248 14.43 0.41 26.58
C ASP A 248 13.95 0.07 25.16
N VAL A 249 13.40 1.06 24.43
CA VAL A 249 13.06 0.89 23.01
C VAL A 249 14.31 0.57 22.20
N ILE A 250 15.42 1.29 22.39
CA ILE A 250 16.69 0.97 21.70
C ILE A 250 17.13 -0.46 22.00
N ARG A 251 17.14 -0.85 23.28
CA ARG A 251 17.53 -2.20 23.69
C ARG A 251 16.66 -3.25 23.00
N PHE A 252 15.35 -3.00 22.92
CA PHE A 252 14.42 -3.88 22.24
C PHE A 252 14.68 -3.97 20.73
N LEU A 253 14.97 -2.84 20.07
CA LEU A 253 15.33 -2.80 18.65
C LEU A 253 16.65 -3.55 18.39
N SER A 254 17.68 -3.34 19.22
CA SER A 254 18.94 -4.08 19.11
C SER A 254 18.76 -5.58 19.30
N ILE A 255 17.94 -6.00 20.26
CA ILE A 255 17.63 -7.43 20.42
C ILE A 255 16.91 -7.97 19.18
N SER A 256 15.93 -7.22 18.66
CA SER A 256 15.13 -7.64 17.51
C SER A 256 15.95 -7.73 16.22
N PHE A 257 16.70 -6.68 15.89
CA PHE A 257 17.37 -6.54 14.60
C PHE A 257 18.82 -7.04 14.63
N ASP A 258 19.55 -6.85 15.73
CA ASP A 258 20.97 -7.24 15.77
C ASP A 258 21.13 -8.68 16.24
N LYS A 259 20.40 -9.10 17.28
CA LYS A 259 20.51 -10.45 17.84
C LYS A 259 19.64 -11.47 17.11
N TYR A 260 18.35 -11.16 16.93
CA TYR A 260 17.41 -12.07 16.26
C TYR A 260 17.37 -11.91 14.74
N LYS A 261 18.06 -10.90 14.18
CA LYS A 261 18.11 -10.64 12.73
C LYS A 261 16.72 -10.53 12.09
N LEU A 262 15.74 -10.02 12.85
CA LEU A 262 14.42 -9.74 12.31
C LEU A 262 14.54 -8.60 11.27
N SER A 263 13.80 -8.68 10.18
CA SER A 263 13.76 -7.64 9.14
C SER A 263 13.08 -6.36 9.65
N PRO A 264 13.77 -5.23 9.82
CA PRO A 264 13.11 -3.96 10.11
C PRO A 264 11.89 -3.67 9.22
N ALA A 265 11.97 -3.94 7.91
CA ALA A 265 10.87 -3.67 6.99
C ALA A 265 9.60 -4.49 7.31
N ASN A 266 9.74 -5.74 7.77
CA ASN A 266 8.59 -6.58 8.11
C ASN A 266 8.05 -6.31 9.52
N TYR A 267 8.89 -5.89 10.47
CA TYR A 267 8.54 -5.90 11.89
C TYR A 267 8.32 -4.52 12.52
N ILE A 268 8.92 -3.44 12.00
CA ILE A 268 8.95 -2.16 12.72
C ILE A 268 7.58 -1.48 12.89
N ASN A 269 6.67 -1.63 11.92
CA ASN A 269 5.30 -1.14 12.04
C ASN A 269 4.59 -1.82 13.23
N GLU A 270 4.77 -3.15 13.35
CA GLU A 270 4.18 -3.97 14.38
C GLU A 270 4.79 -3.71 15.77
N ILE A 271 6.13 -3.53 15.82
CA ILE A 271 6.83 -3.10 17.03
C ILE A 271 6.26 -1.75 17.50
N CYS A 272 6.15 -0.77 16.60
CA CYS A 272 5.68 0.56 16.92
C CYS A 272 4.25 0.56 17.51
N ARG A 273 3.34 -0.30 16.99
CA ARG A 273 1.98 -0.42 17.56
C ARG A 273 1.94 -0.96 18.98
N ARG A 274 2.90 -1.80 19.36
CA ARG A 274 2.96 -2.38 20.72
C ARG A 274 3.75 -1.53 21.71
N LEU A 275 4.42 -0.48 21.25
CA LEU A 275 4.99 0.51 22.15
C LEU A 275 3.86 1.19 22.95
N PRO A 276 4.12 1.61 24.19
CA PRO A 276 3.23 2.50 24.92
C PRO A 276 2.88 3.75 24.11
N SER A 277 1.82 4.47 24.49
CA SER A 277 1.56 5.78 23.87
C SER A 277 2.71 6.76 24.15
N GLY A 278 2.89 7.77 23.32
CA GLY A 278 3.92 8.81 23.48
C GLY A 278 5.15 8.65 22.60
N TYR A 279 5.33 7.53 21.91
CA TYR A 279 6.50 7.36 21.03
C TYR A 279 6.22 7.78 19.58
N VAL A 280 7.10 8.61 19.03
CA VAL A 280 7.24 8.90 17.60
C VAL A 280 8.57 8.34 17.13
N LEU A 281 8.55 7.56 16.05
CA LEU A 281 9.74 6.97 15.45
C LEU A 281 9.95 7.53 14.04
N LYS A 282 11.20 7.75 13.64
CA LYS A 282 11.57 7.98 12.24
C LYS A 282 12.61 6.95 11.85
N ILE A 283 12.30 6.14 10.85
CA ILE A 283 13.27 5.25 10.22
C ILE A 283 13.82 5.99 8.99
N GLN A 284 15.15 6.10 8.91
CA GLN A 284 15.86 6.82 7.86
C GLN A 284 16.90 5.90 7.24
N PHE A 285 16.89 5.74 5.92
CA PHE A 285 17.97 5.04 5.23
C PHE A 285 19.19 5.97 5.13
N ASN A 286 20.36 5.46 5.51
CA ASN A 286 21.57 6.28 5.70
C ASN A 286 21.96 7.00 4.40
N ASN A 287 22.47 8.23 4.54
CA ASN A 287 22.94 9.06 3.42
C ASN A 287 21.92 9.23 2.27
N SER A 288 20.63 9.22 2.59
CA SER A 288 19.56 9.27 1.59
C SER A 288 18.40 10.17 2.04
N ARG A 289 17.42 10.38 1.16
CA ARG A 289 16.18 11.12 1.45
C ARG A 289 15.01 10.22 1.84
N TYR A 290 15.25 8.91 1.94
CA TYR A 290 14.19 7.93 2.17
C TYR A 290 13.96 7.72 3.66
N TYR A 291 12.76 8.09 4.14
CA TYR A 291 12.36 7.87 5.52
C TYR A 291 10.90 7.52 5.66
N LYS A 292 10.51 7.14 6.87
CA LYS A 292 9.11 6.98 7.29
C LYS A 292 8.96 7.34 8.76
N TYR A 293 7.98 8.17 9.06
CA TYR A 293 7.52 8.40 10.42
C TYR A 293 6.48 7.36 10.84
N LEU A 294 6.65 6.84 12.04
CA LEU A 294 5.72 5.93 12.72
C LEU A 294 5.34 6.53 14.07
N ARG A 295 4.15 6.18 14.54
CA ARG A 295 3.63 6.64 15.83
C ARG A 295 3.04 5.44 16.54
N SER A 296 3.37 5.33 17.82
CA SER A 296 2.76 4.35 18.71
C SER A 296 1.25 4.57 18.83
N ASN A 297 0.54 3.56 19.33
CA ASN A 297 -0.90 3.65 19.49
C ASN A 297 -1.30 4.85 20.36
N ASN A 298 -2.40 5.50 19.98
CA ASN A 298 -2.93 6.70 20.65
C ASN A 298 -2.00 7.92 20.69
N THR A 299 -0.91 7.94 19.90
CA THR A 299 0.00 9.08 19.81
C THR A 299 -0.40 10.01 18.65
N LEU A 300 -0.93 11.19 18.98
CA LEU A 300 -1.42 12.20 18.02
C LEU A 300 -0.50 13.41 17.89
N ILE A 301 0.81 13.18 18.03
CA ILE A 301 1.83 14.22 18.00
C ILE A 301 2.36 14.36 16.57
N TYR A 302 2.17 15.54 16.00
CA TYR A 302 2.64 15.90 14.68
C TYR A 302 3.41 17.21 14.79
N ALA A 303 4.57 17.27 14.15
CA ALA A 303 5.35 18.50 14.13
C ALA A 303 4.52 19.64 13.55
N ASN A 304 4.38 20.73 14.32
CA ASN A 304 3.72 21.93 13.85
C ASN A 304 4.76 22.87 13.24
N ILE A 305 4.91 22.81 11.91
CA ILE A 305 5.88 23.60 11.16
C ILE A 305 5.18 24.84 10.58
N ASP A 306 4.65 25.68 11.47
CA ASP A 306 4.14 26.99 11.08
C ASP A 306 5.29 28.01 11.13
N GLU A 307 5.74 28.43 9.95
CA GLU A 307 6.59 29.61 9.69
C GLU A 307 7.80 29.82 10.63
N SER A 308 8.74 28.89 10.61
CA SER A 308 10.17 29.15 10.85
C SER A 308 10.96 27.96 10.32
N SER A 309 12.22 28.18 9.93
CA SER A 309 13.10 27.27 9.18
C SER A 309 13.51 25.96 9.88
N CYS A 310 12.68 25.43 10.77
CA CYS A 310 12.91 24.25 11.58
C CYS A 310 12.41 23.00 10.86
N SER A 311 13.24 21.96 10.75
CA SER A 311 12.86 20.64 10.24
C SER A 311 11.95 19.89 11.22
N GLU A 312 11.20 18.90 10.72
CA GLU A 312 10.39 18.01 11.60
C GLU A 312 11.23 17.37 12.71
N ASP A 313 12.44 16.90 12.38
CA ASP A 313 13.39 16.29 13.31
C ASP A 313 13.78 17.27 14.43
N GLU A 314 14.12 18.51 14.09
CA GLU A 314 14.46 19.57 15.05
C GLU A 314 13.26 19.90 15.95
N TRP A 315 12.05 19.91 15.40
CA TRP A 315 10.83 20.08 16.17
C TRP A 315 10.65 18.95 17.18
N TYR A 316 10.78 17.68 16.76
CA TYR A 316 10.64 16.54 17.68
C TYR A 316 11.75 16.56 18.75
N ASN A 317 12.99 16.90 18.39
CA ASN A 317 14.08 17.05 19.36
C ASN A 317 13.82 18.14 20.40
N LYS A 318 13.18 19.25 20.00
CA LYS A 318 12.91 20.38 20.90
C LYS A 318 11.79 20.08 21.92
N TYR A 319 10.76 19.34 21.51
CA TYR A 319 9.52 19.19 22.29
C TYR A 319 9.31 17.81 22.92
N SER A 320 10.20 16.85 22.66
CA SER A 320 10.17 15.54 23.32
C SER A 320 10.76 15.61 24.73
N ASN A 321 10.29 14.73 25.62
CA ASN A 321 10.84 14.56 26.96
C ASN A 321 12.22 13.90 26.92
N SER A 322 12.39 12.96 26.00
CA SER A 322 13.65 12.29 25.74
C SER A 322 13.74 11.93 24.25
N SER A 323 14.97 11.82 23.75
CA SER A 323 15.23 11.33 22.41
C SER A 323 16.40 10.37 22.41
N SER A 324 16.36 9.40 21.49
CA SER A 324 17.44 8.42 21.35
C SER A 324 17.49 7.91 19.90
N ILE A 325 18.63 7.35 19.50
CA ILE A 325 18.85 6.86 18.14
C ILE A 325 19.37 5.43 18.18
N TYR A 326 18.69 4.52 17.49
CA TYR A 326 19.24 3.22 17.14
C TYR A 326 19.96 3.34 15.79
N THR A 327 21.23 2.94 15.75
CA THR A 327 22.07 3.00 14.55
C THR A 327 22.43 1.60 14.09
N SER A 328 22.20 1.33 12.81
CA SER A 328 22.70 0.13 12.11
C SER A 328 23.69 0.54 11.01
N GLU A 329 24.24 -0.44 10.30
CA GLU A 329 25.10 -0.20 9.13
C GLU A 329 24.39 0.61 8.02
N PHE A 330 23.11 0.34 7.76
CA PHE A 330 22.40 0.87 6.58
C PHE A 330 21.31 1.90 6.89
N PHE A 331 20.82 1.95 8.13
CA PHE A 331 19.72 2.82 8.52
C PHE A 331 19.81 3.23 9.98
N GLU A 332 19.08 4.29 10.32
CA GLU A 332 18.90 4.79 11.67
C GLU A 332 17.41 4.82 12.03
N ILE A 333 17.12 4.62 13.32
CA ILE A 333 15.79 4.80 13.88
C ILE A 333 15.89 5.84 14.99
N TYR A 334 15.35 7.03 14.72
CA TYR A 334 15.19 8.10 15.69
C TYR A 334 13.93 7.82 16.50
N ILE A 335 14.03 7.97 17.82
CA ILE A 335 12.96 7.67 18.77
C ILE A 335 12.79 8.92 19.62
N TRP A 336 11.58 9.47 19.62
CA TRP A 336 11.19 10.58 20.48
C TRP A 336 10.08 10.12 21.41
N GLU A 337 10.28 10.37 22.70
CA GLU A 337 9.33 10.08 23.75
C GLU A 337 8.65 11.35 24.20
N PHE A 338 7.32 11.29 24.29
CA PHE A 338 6.48 12.36 24.78
C PHE A 338 5.65 11.85 25.95
N GLU A 339 5.35 12.76 26.88
CA GLU A 339 4.44 12.51 27.98
C GLU A 339 3.05 12.14 27.43
N SER A 340 2.61 10.91 27.72
CA SER A 340 1.42 10.31 27.11
C SER A 340 0.41 9.76 28.10
N SER A 341 0.80 9.66 29.37
CA SER A 341 -0.06 9.16 30.44
C SER A 341 -0.09 10.15 31.59
N ILE A 342 -1.11 10.99 31.59
CA ILE A 342 -1.49 11.72 32.79
C ILE A 342 -2.70 10.98 33.37
N ASN A 343 -2.52 10.46 34.57
CA ASN A 343 -3.66 10.04 35.36
C ASN A 343 -4.47 11.30 35.68
N ILE A 344 -5.76 11.31 35.33
CA ILE A 344 -6.72 12.37 35.74
C ILE A 344 -6.95 12.38 37.28
N ILE A 345 -6.14 11.66 38.03
CA ILE A 345 -6.22 11.55 39.49
C ILE A 345 -5.32 12.63 40.10
N ASP A 346 -5.78 13.87 40.03
CA ASP A 346 -5.89 14.72 41.21
C ASP A 346 -6.84 15.89 40.90
N THR A 347 -8.16 15.61 40.83
CA THR A 347 -9.12 16.71 40.88
C THR A 347 -9.26 17.18 42.32
N ARG A 348 -8.45 18.17 42.70
CA ARG A 348 -8.98 19.21 43.58
C ARG A 348 -10.32 19.64 42.96
N LYS A 349 -11.42 19.59 43.71
CA LYS A 349 -12.73 20.08 43.23
C LYS A 349 -12.56 21.54 42.80
N ASP A 350 -12.34 21.77 41.51
CA ASP A 350 -12.45 23.09 40.91
C ASP A 350 -13.92 23.28 40.53
N ASN A 351 -14.56 24.28 41.12
CA ASN A 351 -15.97 24.56 40.88
C ASN A 351 -16.20 25.36 39.59
N ARG A 352 -15.13 25.85 38.95
CA ARG A 352 -15.19 26.63 37.71
C ARG A 352 -15.44 25.72 36.52
N ASN A 353 -16.20 26.20 35.53
CA ASN A 353 -16.39 25.49 34.26
C ASN A 353 -15.26 25.78 33.26
N SER A 354 -15.14 24.98 32.19
CA SER A 354 -14.02 25.11 31.24
C SER A 354 -13.98 26.48 30.55
N LYS A 355 -15.13 27.11 30.34
CA LYS A 355 -15.23 28.43 29.71
C LYS A 355 -14.71 29.53 30.63
N GLU A 356 -15.03 29.45 31.91
CA GLU A 356 -14.55 30.37 32.94
C GLU A 356 -13.04 30.26 33.12
N ILE A 357 -12.51 29.03 33.24
CA ILE A 357 -11.08 28.80 33.40
C ILE A 357 -10.31 29.34 32.18
N LEU A 358 -10.74 29.02 30.95
CA LEU A 358 -10.08 29.50 29.75
C LEU A 358 -10.12 31.03 29.64
N ARG A 359 -11.25 31.66 30.00
CA ARG A 359 -11.37 33.11 29.99
C ARG A 359 -10.38 33.76 30.94
N ASN A 360 -10.28 33.25 32.17
CA ASN A 360 -9.31 33.77 33.15
C ASN A 360 -7.88 33.68 32.63
N ILE A 361 -7.51 32.57 31.97
CA ILE A 361 -6.17 32.42 31.36
C ILE A 361 -5.97 33.45 30.23
N VAL A 362 -6.96 33.60 29.35
CA VAL A 362 -6.87 34.51 28.20
C VAL A 362 -6.79 35.98 28.66
N GLU A 363 -7.60 36.39 29.65
CA GLU A 363 -7.59 37.74 30.22
C GLU A 363 -6.23 38.08 30.88
N ARG A 364 -5.51 37.08 31.43
CA ARG A 364 -4.18 37.27 32.02
C ARG A 364 -3.10 37.66 31.00
N TYR A 365 -3.18 37.17 29.76
CA TYR A 365 -2.07 37.25 28.81
C TYR A 365 -2.42 37.89 27.45
N PHE A 366 -3.70 37.96 27.08
CA PHE A 366 -4.14 38.30 25.72
C PHE A 366 -5.34 39.26 25.67
N TYR A 367 -5.33 40.30 26.52
CA TYR A 367 -6.43 41.26 26.66
C TYR A 367 -6.91 41.88 25.33
N ASP A 368 -5.99 42.20 24.39
CA ASP A 368 -6.34 42.86 23.12
C ASP A 368 -6.72 41.87 21.99
N ASP A 369 -6.50 40.57 22.16
CA ASP A 369 -6.58 39.54 21.10
C ASP A 369 -7.47 38.33 21.48
N GLU A 370 -8.31 38.47 22.50
CA GLU A 370 -9.03 37.36 23.14
C GLU A 370 -9.81 36.48 22.14
N GLN A 371 -10.59 37.10 21.24
CA GLN A 371 -11.43 36.35 20.29
C GLN A 371 -10.60 35.45 19.36
N LYS A 372 -9.44 35.94 18.92
CA LYS A 372 -8.52 35.22 18.05
C LYS A 372 -7.94 34.02 18.79
N ILE A 373 -7.54 34.20 20.04
CA ILE A 373 -7.01 33.14 20.90
C ILE A 373 -8.07 32.08 21.22
N PHE A 374 -9.28 32.48 21.60
CA PHE A 374 -10.40 31.55 21.78
C PHE A 374 -10.67 30.75 20.51
N GLY A 375 -10.63 31.38 19.33
CA GLY A 375 -10.79 30.72 18.05
C GLY A 375 -9.74 29.62 17.82
N LYS A 376 -8.47 29.92 18.11
CA LYS A 376 -7.36 28.95 17.99
C LYS A 376 -7.49 27.76 18.93
N VAL A 377 -7.76 28.00 20.22
CA VAL A 377 -7.96 26.95 21.23
C VAL A 377 -9.16 26.07 20.86
N ASN A 378 -10.29 26.68 20.48
CA ASN A 378 -11.47 25.95 20.04
C ASN A 378 -11.23 25.18 18.73
N GLY A 379 -10.38 25.69 17.83
CA GLY A 379 -9.97 24.99 16.61
C GLY A 379 -9.25 23.69 16.93
N VAL A 380 -8.29 23.71 17.88
CA VAL A 380 -7.57 22.51 18.34
C VAL A 380 -8.52 21.48 18.92
N ILE A 381 -9.41 21.91 19.83
CA ILE A 381 -10.39 21.05 20.49
C ILE A 381 -11.40 20.49 19.48
N GLY A 382 -11.95 21.35 18.62
CA GLY A 382 -12.97 21.00 17.63
C GLY A 382 -12.47 19.95 16.63
N ALA A 383 -11.22 20.08 16.18
CA ALA A 383 -10.59 19.12 15.28
C ALA A 383 -10.50 17.71 15.90
N LEU A 384 -10.24 17.60 17.21
CA LEU A 384 -10.21 16.30 17.90
C LEU A 384 -11.62 15.80 18.25
N ASN A 385 -12.52 16.71 18.65
CA ASN A 385 -13.89 16.38 19.06
C ASN A 385 -14.69 15.67 17.94
N SER A 386 -14.41 15.98 16.67
CA SER A 386 -14.97 15.25 15.52
C SER A 386 -14.73 13.72 15.58
N LYS A 387 -13.66 13.29 16.28
CA LYS A 387 -13.25 11.89 16.45
C LYS A 387 -13.51 11.37 17.88
N LYS A 388 -14.23 12.11 18.74
CA LYS A 388 -14.50 11.78 20.15
C LYS A 388 -14.90 10.32 20.40
N LYS A 389 -15.77 9.75 19.55
CA LYS A 389 -16.28 8.36 19.68
C LYS A 389 -15.18 7.28 19.63
N LYS A 390 -13.96 7.60 19.21
CA LYS A 390 -12.83 6.65 19.12
C LYS A 390 -12.00 6.57 20.40
N PHE A 391 -12.27 7.43 21.38
CA PHE A 391 -11.45 7.56 22.59
C PHE A 391 -12.31 7.36 23.83
N THR A 392 -11.76 6.67 24.83
CA THR A 392 -12.19 6.83 26.21
C THR A 392 -11.97 8.28 26.67
N ARG A 393 -12.59 8.68 27.78
CA ARG A 393 -12.43 10.02 28.33
C ARG A 393 -10.95 10.36 28.58
N ASP A 394 -10.22 9.43 29.17
CA ASP A 394 -8.84 9.65 29.58
C ASP A 394 -7.90 9.66 28.36
N GLU A 395 -8.14 8.80 27.37
CA GLU A 395 -7.44 8.86 26.07
C GLU A 395 -7.72 10.17 25.32
N PHE A 396 -8.95 10.70 25.39
CA PHE A 396 -9.31 11.97 24.75
C PHE A 396 -8.57 13.15 25.38
N TYR A 397 -8.48 13.18 26.72
CA TYR A 397 -7.70 14.20 27.42
C TYR A 397 -6.22 14.17 27.01
N ASN A 398 -5.59 12.99 27.01
CA ASN A 398 -4.19 12.83 26.60
C ASN A 398 -3.99 13.24 25.14
N ALA A 399 -4.88 12.79 24.24
CA ALA A 399 -4.90 13.18 22.83
C ALA A 399 -5.07 14.69 22.64
N LEU A 400 -5.84 15.35 23.51
CA LEU A 400 -6.04 16.79 23.46
C LEU A 400 -4.79 17.53 23.93
N LYS A 401 -4.20 17.15 25.07
CA LYS A 401 -2.94 17.73 25.57
C LYS A 401 -1.81 17.60 24.56
N GLN A 402 -1.67 16.43 23.93
CA GLN A 402 -0.68 16.18 22.87
C GLN A 402 -0.79 17.15 21.68
N ARG A 403 -1.99 17.64 21.34
CA ARG A 403 -2.19 18.59 20.23
C ARG A 403 -1.76 20.01 20.54
N PHE A 404 -1.57 20.35 21.82
CA PHE A 404 -1.04 21.64 22.22
C PHE A 404 0.49 21.67 22.24
N ILE A 405 1.17 20.50 22.16
CA ILE A 405 2.63 20.43 22.11
C ILE A 405 3.16 21.21 20.91
N GLY A 406 4.17 22.05 21.16
CA GLY A 406 4.85 22.86 20.14
C GLY A 406 4.00 23.98 19.52
N ARG A 407 2.86 24.35 20.13
CA ARG A 407 2.05 25.51 19.73
C ARG A 407 2.60 26.80 20.33
N VAL A 408 3.63 27.35 19.68
CA VAL A 408 4.27 28.62 20.09
C VAL A 408 3.24 29.75 20.19
N ASP A 409 2.24 29.75 19.31
CA ASP A 409 1.17 30.74 19.27
C ASP A 409 0.19 30.68 20.45
N LEU A 410 0.23 29.61 21.25
CA LEU A 410 -0.58 29.39 22.45
C LEU A 410 0.30 29.12 23.69
N GLN A 411 1.60 29.38 23.62
CA GLN A 411 2.57 28.99 24.64
C GLN A 411 2.22 29.54 26.03
N GLN A 412 1.86 30.83 26.11
CA GLN A 412 1.45 31.48 27.37
C GLN A 412 0.21 30.81 28.01
N ILE A 413 -0.70 30.26 27.20
CA ILE A 413 -1.86 29.52 27.72
C ILE A 413 -1.43 28.16 28.24
N ILE A 414 -0.54 27.48 27.52
CA ILE A 414 -0.09 26.12 27.86
C ILE A 414 0.74 26.11 29.15
N GLU A 415 1.51 27.17 29.40
CA GLU A 415 2.36 27.33 30.58
C GLU A 415 1.60 27.82 31.82
N ASP A 416 0.31 28.16 31.72
CA ASP A 416 -0.51 28.62 32.85
C ASP A 416 -0.91 27.45 33.79
N ASP A 417 -0.82 27.67 35.11
CA ASP A 417 -1.17 26.70 36.17
C ASP A 417 -2.64 26.20 36.15
N ASP A 418 -3.53 26.93 35.48
CA ASP A 418 -4.93 26.54 35.27
C ASP A 418 -5.15 25.80 33.95
N PHE A 419 -4.15 25.67 33.06
CA PHE A 419 -4.33 25.06 31.74
C PHE A 419 -4.74 23.58 31.81
N ASP A 420 -4.07 22.79 32.65
CA ASP A 420 -4.45 21.39 32.84
C ASP A 420 -5.86 21.27 33.45
N LYS A 421 -6.23 22.18 34.35
CA LYS A 421 -7.59 22.24 34.91
C LYS A 421 -8.62 22.55 33.83
N PHE A 422 -8.31 23.48 32.93
CA PHE A 422 -9.13 23.78 31.76
C PHE A 422 -9.33 22.55 30.88
N LEU A 423 -8.25 21.84 30.50
CA LEU A 423 -8.34 20.66 29.63
C LEU A 423 -9.12 19.51 30.29
N ILE A 424 -8.92 19.29 31.60
CA ILE A 424 -9.67 18.29 32.38
C ILE A 424 -11.16 18.64 32.36
N GLN A 425 -11.52 19.86 32.77
CA GLN A 425 -12.92 20.28 32.86
C GLN A 425 -13.59 20.29 31.49
N LYS A 426 -12.87 20.70 30.44
CA LYS A 426 -13.35 20.66 29.06
C LYS A 426 -13.65 19.24 28.61
N THR A 427 -12.78 18.29 28.94
CA THR A 427 -12.94 16.88 28.61
C THR A 427 -14.16 16.29 29.32
N ILE A 428 -14.35 16.60 30.62
CA ILE A 428 -15.53 16.19 31.39
C ILE A 428 -16.81 16.71 30.73
N GLU A 429 -16.88 18.02 30.46
CA GLU A 429 -18.07 18.65 29.84
C GLU A 429 -18.40 18.08 28.46
N LEU A 430 -17.38 17.72 27.67
CA LEU A 430 -17.61 17.09 26.38
C LEU A 430 -18.20 15.69 26.54
N TYR A 431 -17.79 14.90 27.53
CA TYR A 431 -18.26 13.52 27.76
C TYR A 431 -19.52 13.39 28.61
N SER A 432 -19.92 14.45 29.33
CA SER A 432 -21.21 14.52 30.03
C SER A 432 -22.38 14.88 29.11
N LYS A 433 -22.10 15.23 27.84
CA LYS A 433 -23.07 15.40 26.74
C LYS A 433 -23.04 14.18 25.83
#